data_AF-A0A815T0F9-F1
#
_entry.id   AF-A0A815T0F9-F1
#
_cell.length_a   1.000
_cell.length_b   1.000
_cell.length_c   1.000
_cell.angle_alpha   90.00
_cell.angle_beta   90.00
_cell.angle_gamma   90.00
#
_symmetry.space_group_name_H-M   'P 1'
#
loop_
_entity.id
_entity.type
_entity.pdbx_description
1 polymer ?
#
loop_
_entity_poly.entity_id
_entity_poly.type
_entity_poly.pdbx_seq_one_letter_code
_entity_poly.pdbx_strand_id
1 'polypeptide(L)' 'MNFIIICIFLFQQLQNDRVLADIVDVSADLELIRVNYNMPGLSALAFKNGNIVAQGASGYRRLGNPTPLLVTDRI' A
#
# COMPACT_ATOMS: atom_id res chain seq x y z
N MET A 1 38.06 -21.19 -5.74
CA MET A 1 36.91 -21.63 -4.92
C MET A 1 36.39 -20.58 -3.94
N ASN A 2 37.21 -19.60 -3.49
CA ASN A 2 36.78 -18.58 -2.52
C ASN A 2 35.88 -17.45 -3.09
N PHE A 3 35.99 -17.14 -4.40
CA PHE A 3 35.25 -16.01 -5.00
C PHE A 3 33.74 -16.28 -5.15
N ILE A 4 33.36 -17.54 -5.42
CA ILE A 4 31.95 -17.94 -5.59
C ILE A 4 31.19 -17.86 -4.25
N ILE A 5 31.86 -18.17 -3.15
CA ILE A 5 31.27 -18.17 -1.80
C ILE A 5 30.89 -16.73 -1.38
N ILE A 6 31.73 -15.74 -1.72
CA ILE A 6 31.46 -14.32 -1.42
C ILE A 6 30.22 -13.83 -2.15
N CYS A 7 30.04 -14.18 -3.43
CA CYS A 7 28.86 -13.79 -4.21
C CYS A 7 27.57 -14.39 -3.65
N ILE A 8 27.59 -15.66 -3.22
CA ILE A 8 26.41 -16.31 -2.62
C ILE A 8 26.05 -15.64 -1.28
N PHE A 9 27.05 -15.29 -0.46
CA PHE A 9 26.82 -14.62 0.82
C PHE A 9 26.22 -13.22 0.63
N LEU A 10 26.72 -12.42 -0.33
CA LEU A 10 26.18 -11.11 -0.68
C LEU A 10 24.76 -11.18 -1.24
N PHE A 11 24.45 -12.21 -2.05
CA PHE A 11 23.11 -12.40 -2.60
C PHE A 11 22.08 -12.81 -1.53
N GLN A 12 22.49 -13.59 -0.52
CA GLN A 12 21.64 -13.92 0.62
C GLN A 12 21.37 -12.70 1.53
N GLN A 13 22.35 -11.83 1.76
CA GLN A 13 22.15 -10.61 2.54
C GLN A 13 21.15 -9.66 1.85
N LEU A 14 21.20 -9.54 0.52
CA LEU A 14 20.25 -8.73 -0.28
C LEU A 14 18.79 -9.23 -0.23
N GLN A 15 18.57 -10.52 0.02
CA GLN A 15 17.22 -11.08 0.16
C GLN A 15 16.64 -10.87 1.57
N ASN A 16 17.48 -10.57 2.57
CA ASN A 16 17.11 -10.52 3.98
C ASN A 16 16.56 -9.16 4.44
N ASP A 17 16.63 -8.13 3.59
CA ASP A 17 16.07 -6.79 3.83
C ASP A 17 14.54 -6.71 3.62
N ARG A 18 13.84 -7.85 3.65
CA ARG A 18 12.38 -7.86 3.80
C ARG A 18 12.00 -7.53 5.23
N VAL A 19 12.36 -6.33 5.67
CA VAL A 19 11.62 -5.67 6.74
C VAL A 19 10.20 -5.56 6.23
N LEU A 20 9.24 -6.15 6.94
CA LEU A 20 7.83 -5.82 6.78
C LEU A 20 7.71 -4.35 7.12
N ALA A 21 7.94 -3.49 6.13
CA ALA A 21 7.73 -2.06 6.28
C ALA A 21 6.25 -1.90 6.64
N ASP A 22 5.98 -1.34 7.81
CA ASP A 22 4.60 -1.06 8.23
C ASP A 22 3.94 -0.25 7.12
N ILE A 23 2.88 -0.83 6.55
CA ILE A 23 2.12 -0.18 5.50
C ILE A 23 1.39 1.00 6.15
N VAL A 24 1.71 2.21 5.71
CA VAL A 24 1.07 3.42 6.23
C VAL A 24 -0.40 3.45 5.80
N ASP A 25 -1.30 3.60 6.76
CA ASP A 25 -2.72 3.85 6.47
C ASP A 25 -2.94 5.33 6.14
N VAL A 26 -3.39 5.60 4.92
CA VAL A 26 -3.66 6.97 4.43
C VAL A 26 -5.16 7.29 4.35
N SER A 27 -6.02 6.48 4.96
CA SER A 27 -7.48 6.64 4.87
C SER A 27 -7.97 8.01 5.38
N ALA A 28 -7.32 8.57 6.41
CA ALA A 28 -7.65 9.90 6.92
C ALA A 28 -7.34 11.03 5.92
N ASP A 29 -6.21 10.96 5.23
CA ASP A 29 -5.84 11.93 4.19
C ASP A 29 -6.78 11.82 2.99
N LEU A 30 -7.16 10.59 2.63
CA LEU A 30 -8.14 10.35 1.56
C LEU A 30 -9.52 10.89 1.90
N GLU A 31 -9.93 10.87 3.17
CA GLU A 31 -11.21 11.45 3.59
C GLU A 31 -11.25 12.96 3.36
N LEU A 32 -10.16 13.66 3.67
CA LEU A 32 -10.05 15.10 3.44
C LEU A 32 -10.17 15.43 1.95
N ILE A 33 -9.52 14.67 1.08
CA ILE A 33 -9.62 14.81 -0.38
C ILE A 33 -11.05 14.49 -0.84
N ARG A 34 -11.63 13.39 -0.35
CA ARG A 34 -12.97 12.94 -0.72
C ARG A 34 -14.01 14.03 -0.47
N VAL A 35 -13.96 14.67 0.70
CA VAL A 35 -14.87 15.76 1.07
C VAL A 35 -14.63 17.00 0.20
N ASN A 36 -13.38 17.40 -0.01
CA ASN A 36 -13.04 18.58 -0.78
C ASN A 36 -13.49 18.51 -2.25
N TYR A 37 -13.48 17.31 -2.84
CA TYR A 37 -13.90 17.09 -4.22
C TYR A 37 -15.29 16.44 -4.36
N ASN A 38 -16.03 16.32 -3.26
CA ASN A 38 -17.38 15.74 -3.20
C ASN A 38 -17.50 14.36 -3.90
N MET A 39 -16.53 13.48 -3.64
CA MET A 39 -16.48 12.13 -4.21
C MET A 39 -17.20 11.12 -3.30
N PRO A 40 -17.86 10.08 -3.87
CA PRO A 40 -18.54 9.07 -3.05
C PRO A 40 -17.56 8.21 -2.25
N GLY A 41 -16.43 7.85 -2.83
CA GLY A 41 -15.37 7.08 -2.19
C GLY A 41 -14.05 7.17 -2.96
N LEU A 42 -12.95 6.93 -2.26
CA LEU A 42 -11.59 6.96 -2.78
C LEU A 42 -10.81 5.78 -2.23
N SER A 43 -9.98 5.17 -3.07
CA SER A 43 -8.99 4.18 -2.67
C SER A 43 -7.65 4.57 -3.26
N ALA A 44 -6.58 4.40 -2.49
CA ALA A 44 -5.23 4.69 -2.93
C ALA A 44 -4.24 3.63 -2.45
N LEU A 45 -3.20 3.43 -3.25
CA LEU A 45 -2.14 2.50 -2.98
C LEU A 45 -0.83 3.07 -3.53
N ALA A 46 0.21 3.10 -2.70
CA ALA A 46 1.54 3.58 -3.07
C ALA A 46 2.57 2.45 -3.02
N PHE A 47 3.38 2.35 -4.07
CA PHE A 47 4.48 1.41 -4.18
C PHE A 47 5.83 2.12 -4.13
N LYS A 48 6.82 1.50 -3.48
CA LYS A 48 8.22 1.89 -3.51
C LYS A 48 9.09 0.64 -3.63
N ASN A 49 9.96 0.60 -4.65
CA ASN A 49 10.85 -0.54 -4.92
C ASN A 49 10.11 -1.89 -4.98
N GLY A 50 8.90 -1.92 -5.56
CA GLY A 50 8.09 -3.12 -5.67
C GLY A 50 7.34 -3.54 -4.40
N ASN A 51 7.47 -2.80 -3.30
CA ASN A 51 6.75 -3.04 -2.05
C ASN A 51 5.64 -2.00 -1.86
N ILE A 52 4.51 -2.41 -1.30
CA ILE A 52 3.46 -1.47 -0.85
C ILE A 52 4.00 -0.75 0.38
N VAL A 53 3.97 0.58 0.35
CA VAL A 53 4.42 1.43 1.46
C VAL A 53 3.29 2.21 2.11
N ALA A 54 2.19 2.43 1.39
CA ALA A 54 0.98 3.02 1.94
C ALA A 54 -0.26 2.51 1.20
N GLN A 55 -1.38 2.41 1.90
CA GLN A 55 -2.68 2.08 1.32
C GLN A 55 -3.79 2.69 2.16
N GLY A 56 -4.96 2.89 1.56
CA GLY A 56 -6.12 3.38 2.30
C GLY A 56 -7.36 3.43 1.43
N ALA A 57 -8.51 3.46 2.08
CA ALA A 57 -9.79 3.66 1.43
C ALA A 57 -10.68 4.53 2.32
N SER A 58 -11.42 5.46 1.72
CA SER A 58 -12.40 6.26 2.42
C SER A 58 -13.70 6.42 1.65
N GLY A 59 -14.79 6.61 2.39
CA GLY A 59 -16.14 6.80 1.86
C GLY A 59 -16.82 5.49 1.47
N TYR A 60 -17.65 5.58 0.42
CA TYR A 60 -18.63 4.56 0.07
C TYR A 60 -18.46 4.10 -1.37
N ARG A 61 -18.86 2.85 -1.64
CA ARG A 61 -18.77 2.24 -2.99
C ARG A 61 -19.65 2.95 -4.02
N ARG A 62 -20.79 3.51 -3.59
CA ARG A 62 -21.76 4.18 -4.46
C ARG A 62 -22.38 5.38 -3.74
N LEU A 63 -22.67 6.42 -4.50
CA LEU A 63 -23.40 7.58 -4.00
C LEU A 63 -24.80 7.14 -3.51
N GLY A 64 -25.17 7.57 -2.31
CA GLY A 64 -26.47 7.24 -1.69
C GLY A 64 -26.57 5.83 -1.10
N ASN A 65 -25.50 5.02 -1.16
CA ASN A 65 -25.44 3.73 -0.50
C ASN A 65 -24.37 3.77 0.61
N PRO A 66 -24.71 3.48 1.88
CA PRO A 66 -23.77 3.59 2.99
C PRO A 66 -22.76 2.42 3.09
N THR A 67 -22.67 1.55 2.07
CA THR A 67 -21.69 0.46 2.07
C THR A 67 -20.27 1.03 1.96
N PRO A 68 -19.42 0.82 2.99
CA PRO A 68 -18.07 1.38 3.00
C PRO A 68 -17.21 0.77 1.90
N LEU A 69 -16.34 1.60 1.34
CA LEU A 69 -15.27 1.16 0.45
C LEU A 69 -14.12 0.59 1.29
N LEU A 70 -13.68 -0.63 0.99
CA LEU A 70 -12.60 -1.30 1.70
C LEU A 70 -11.38 -1.46 0.78
N VAL A 71 -10.17 -1.41 1.37
CA VAL A 71 -8.91 -1.67 0.64
C VAL A 71 -8.87 -3.08 0.06
N THR A 72 -9.59 -4.02 0.67
CA THR A 72 -9.71 -5.41 0.23
C THR A 72 -10.80 -5.65 -0.82
N ASP A 73 -11.53 -4.60 -1.22
CA ASP A 73 -12.57 -4.76 -2.23
C ASP A 73 -11.96 -5.13 -3.59
N ARG A 74 -12.58 -6.09 -4.26
CA ARG A 74 -12.23 -6.42 -5.64
C ARG A 74 -12.81 -5.35 -6.56
N ILE A 75 -11.95 -4.76 -7.37
CA ILE A 75 -12.31 -3.83 -8.45
C ILE A 75 -12.82 -4.62 -9.65
#